data_AF-A0A8H7Z632-F1
#
_entry.id   AF-A0A8H7Z632-F1
#
_cell.length_a   1.000
_cell.length_b   1.000
_cell.length_c   1.000
_cell.angle_alpha   90.00
_cell.angle_beta   90.00
_cell.angle_gamma   90.00
#
_symmetry.space_group_name_H-M   'P 1'
#
loop_
_entity.id
_entity.type
_entity.pdbx_description
1 polymer ?
#
loop_
_entity_poly.entity_id
_entity_poly.type
_entity_poly.pdbx_seq_one_letter_code
_entity_poly.pdbx_strand_id
1 'polypeptide(L)'
;MRVIIRKDPQRVSEYVADYIISRIKQFAPSEDRPFVLGLPTGSSPQTVYRILVQRYKAGEISFKHVITFNMDEYVGLPRDHPESYHSFMYKHLFSHVDIPPKNINILNGNAPDPIKECADYEAKILQVGGIDLFLGGVGADGHIAFNEPGSSLRSRTRVKTLAYDTLLANSRFFNNDISQVPRQAMTVGIQTILDSREVVIVVTGAHKATALQKGIESGVNHMWTLSALQLHPHPLIVVDEDATLELKVKTVKYFVSIEQAGTDARTQGPPLVHRTKQYRPPVMTPPHSPGANDALTPVKDSKLTIDTSGFHPRTANGGGEEELDELTPDSMSSRLKDSSIAGLDATIAGDLVFDRMGSRIDEV
;
A
#
# COMPACT_ATOMS: atom_id res chain seq x y z
N MET A 1 -17.79 2.73 -4.90
CA MET A 1 -16.55 2.17 -5.47
C MET A 1 -16.65 2.10 -6.99
N ARG A 2 -15.53 2.28 -7.69
CA ARG A 2 -15.42 2.06 -9.13
C ARG A 2 -14.32 1.03 -9.41
N VAL A 3 -14.58 0.09 -10.32
CA VAL A 3 -13.57 -0.85 -10.81
C VAL A 3 -13.44 -0.66 -12.32
N ILE A 4 -12.23 -0.38 -12.78
CA ILE A 4 -11.92 -0.13 -14.18
C ILE A 4 -11.08 -1.28 -14.70
N ILE A 5 -11.60 -2.00 -15.68
CA ILE A 5 -10.96 -3.19 -16.23
C ILE A 5 -10.31 -2.81 -17.56
N ARG A 6 -9.03 -3.15 -17.70
CA ARG A 6 -8.25 -2.93 -18.91
C ARG A 6 -7.66 -4.26 -19.38
N LYS A 7 -7.31 -4.31 -20.66
CA LYS A 7 -6.83 -5.54 -21.28
C LYS A 7 -5.58 -6.10 -20.62
N ASP A 8 -4.63 -5.23 -20.26
CA ASP A 8 -3.29 -5.62 -19.85
C ASP A 8 -2.67 -4.60 -18.87
N PRO A 9 -1.56 -4.94 -18.18
CA PRO A 9 -0.90 -4.06 -17.22
C PRO A 9 -0.46 -2.71 -17.77
N GLN A 10 -0.11 -2.65 -19.07
CA GLN A 10 0.31 -1.42 -19.73
C GLN A 10 -0.89 -0.46 -19.86
N ARG A 11 -2.05 -0.96 -20.30
CA ARG A 11 -3.30 -0.18 -20.38
C ARG A 11 -3.83 0.25 -19.01
N VAL A 12 -3.64 -0.56 -17.97
CA VAL A 12 -3.90 -0.15 -16.58
C VAL A 12 -3.04 1.06 -16.22
N SER A 13 -1.74 0.98 -16.48
CA SER A 13 -0.78 2.03 -16.15
C SER A 13 -1.06 3.34 -16.91
N GLU A 14 -1.39 3.24 -18.20
CA GLU A 14 -1.82 4.39 -19.02
C GLU A 14 -3.06 5.07 -18.44
N TYR A 15 -4.08 4.28 -18.09
CA TYR A 15 -5.31 4.82 -17.52
C TYR A 15 -5.05 5.55 -16.19
N VAL A 16 -4.23 4.97 -15.32
CA VAL A 16 -3.88 5.55 -14.01
C VAL A 16 -3.07 6.82 -14.18
N ALA A 17 -2.10 6.84 -15.09
CA ALA A 17 -1.32 8.05 -15.38
C ALA A 17 -2.22 9.17 -15.94
N ASP A 18 -3.07 8.86 -16.91
CA ASP A 18 -4.05 9.81 -17.46
C ASP A 18 -5.01 10.32 -16.35
N TYR A 19 -5.41 9.45 -15.43
CA TYR A 19 -6.23 9.82 -14.29
C TYR A 19 -5.51 10.83 -13.41
N ILE A 20 -4.30 10.53 -12.95
CA ILE A 20 -3.48 11.44 -12.12
C ILE A 20 -3.29 12.78 -12.83
N ILE A 21 -2.96 12.77 -14.13
CA ILE A 21 -2.78 13.99 -14.93
C ILE A 21 -4.08 14.80 -14.97
N SER A 22 -5.21 14.14 -15.21
CA SER A 22 -6.51 14.82 -15.24
C SER A 22 -6.87 15.45 -13.90
N ARG A 23 -6.58 14.77 -12.77
CA ARG A 23 -6.85 15.30 -11.43
C ARG A 23 -5.96 16.50 -11.11
N ILE A 24 -4.66 16.43 -11.40
CA ILE A 24 -3.74 17.55 -11.20
C ILE A 24 -4.17 18.75 -12.07
N LYS A 25 -4.52 18.54 -13.34
CA LYS A 25 -4.99 19.63 -14.23
C LYS A 25 -6.30 20.25 -13.76
N GLN A 26 -7.28 19.44 -13.38
CA GLN A 26 -8.57 19.92 -12.88
C GLN A 26 -8.42 20.65 -11.54
N PHE A 27 -7.48 20.19 -10.69
CA PHE A 27 -7.15 20.88 -9.46
C PHE A 27 -6.48 22.22 -9.71
N ALA A 28 -5.73 22.38 -10.81
CA ALA A 28 -4.97 23.59 -11.14
C ALA A 28 -4.14 24.10 -9.95
N PRO A 29 -3.13 23.33 -9.47
CA PRO A 29 -2.40 23.66 -8.27
C PRO A 29 -1.55 24.93 -8.44
N SER A 30 -1.42 25.67 -7.35
CA SER A 30 -0.58 26.86 -7.22
C SER A 30 0.27 26.77 -5.95
N GLU A 31 1.14 27.74 -5.72
CA GLU A 31 1.99 27.77 -4.52
C GLU A 31 1.18 27.75 -3.21
N ASP A 32 0.11 28.54 -3.14
CA ASP A 32 -0.80 28.59 -1.97
C ASP A 32 -1.81 27.44 -1.93
N ARG A 33 -1.94 26.70 -3.04
CA ARG A 33 -2.90 25.62 -3.21
C ARG A 33 -2.24 24.43 -3.88
N PRO A 34 -1.32 23.73 -3.21
CA PRO A 34 -0.65 22.58 -3.78
C PRO A 34 -1.62 21.39 -3.92
N PHE A 35 -1.35 20.51 -4.88
CA PHE A 35 -2.02 19.21 -4.98
C PHE A 35 -1.22 18.18 -4.18
N VAL A 36 -1.87 17.48 -3.24
CA VAL A 36 -1.20 16.52 -2.36
C VAL A 36 -1.41 15.09 -2.85
N LEU A 37 -0.32 14.41 -3.18
CA LEU A 37 -0.31 13.09 -3.83
C LEU A 37 0.37 12.03 -2.95
N GLY A 38 -0.38 11.00 -2.55
CA GLY A 38 0.14 9.79 -1.92
C GLY A 38 0.72 8.84 -2.98
N LEU A 39 1.93 8.31 -2.76
CA LEU A 39 2.67 7.51 -3.74
C LEU A 39 3.15 6.16 -3.20
N PRO A 40 3.05 5.07 -3.99
CA PRO A 40 3.57 3.77 -3.62
C PRO A 40 4.95 3.46 -4.23
N THR A 41 5.59 2.40 -3.77
CA THR A 41 6.75 1.79 -4.42
C THR A 41 6.41 0.41 -4.99
N GLY A 42 7.41 -0.37 -5.39
CA GLY A 42 7.24 -1.71 -5.95
C GLY A 42 7.09 -1.72 -7.47
N SER A 43 6.83 -2.90 -8.04
CA SER A 43 6.79 -3.08 -9.51
C SER A 43 5.56 -2.46 -10.17
N SER A 44 4.38 -2.59 -9.55
CA SER A 44 3.11 -2.09 -10.10
C SER A 44 3.11 -0.61 -10.52
N PRO A 45 3.65 0.34 -9.73
CA PRO A 45 3.65 1.76 -10.12
C PRO A 45 4.78 2.18 -11.07
N GLN A 46 5.79 1.34 -11.36
CA GLN A 46 6.94 1.77 -12.18
C GLN A 46 6.53 2.24 -13.57
N THR A 47 5.62 1.51 -14.22
CA THR A 47 5.11 1.88 -15.54
C THR A 47 4.31 3.18 -15.48
N VAL A 48 3.53 3.40 -14.41
CA VAL A 48 2.83 4.68 -14.17
C VAL A 48 3.84 5.83 -14.08
N TYR A 49 4.91 5.68 -13.30
CA TYR A 49 5.95 6.70 -13.18
C TYR A 49 6.65 6.99 -14.49
N ARG A 50 6.99 5.95 -15.27
CA ARG A 50 7.58 6.13 -16.61
C ARG A 50 6.67 6.97 -17.51
N ILE A 51 5.37 6.70 -17.51
CA ILE A 51 4.40 7.46 -18.31
C ILE A 51 4.30 8.90 -17.80
N LEU A 52 4.21 9.12 -16.48
CA LEU A 52 4.17 10.46 -15.89
C LEU A 52 5.40 11.29 -16.27
N VAL A 53 6.59 10.69 -16.23
CA VAL A 53 7.85 11.33 -16.66
C VAL A 53 7.81 11.68 -18.15
N GLN A 54 7.34 10.77 -19.00
CA GLN A 54 7.19 11.04 -20.44
C GLN A 54 6.24 12.21 -20.69
N ARG A 55 5.10 12.25 -19.99
CA ARG A 55 4.09 13.30 -20.12
C ARG A 55 4.58 14.65 -19.58
N TYR A 56 5.39 14.64 -18.51
CA TYR A 56 6.09 15.84 -18.04
C TYR A 56 7.08 16.36 -19.10
N LYS A 57 7.92 15.49 -19.65
CA LYS A 57 8.90 15.86 -20.71
C LYS A 57 8.20 16.37 -21.99
N ALA A 58 6.98 15.91 -22.26
CA ALA A 58 6.15 16.41 -23.35
C ALA A 58 5.42 17.74 -23.03
N GLY A 59 5.60 18.31 -21.84
CA GLY A 59 4.96 19.56 -21.41
C GLY A 59 3.48 19.40 -21.04
N GLU A 60 2.99 18.18 -20.87
CA GLU A 60 1.57 17.93 -20.60
C GLU A 60 1.21 18.07 -19.12
N ILE A 61 2.16 18.01 -18.20
CA ILE A 61 1.94 18.12 -16.75
C ILE A 61 3.15 18.79 -16.09
N SER A 62 2.95 19.45 -14.95
CA SER A 62 3.99 19.96 -14.06
C SER A 62 3.74 19.48 -12.63
N PHE A 63 4.81 19.19 -11.90
CA PHE A 63 4.85 18.80 -10.50
C PHE A 63 5.34 19.94 -9.59
N LYS A 64 5.57 21.14 -10.13
CA LYS A 64 6.07 22.32 -9.39
C LYS A 64 5.25 22.65 -8.14
N HIS A 65 3.93 22.46 -8.20
CA HIS A 65 2.99 22.72 -7.11
C HIS A 65 2.33 21.43 -6.59
N VAL A 66 3.04 20.31 -6.71
CA VAL A 66 2.64 19.03 -6.12
C VAL A 66 3.46 18.78 -4.86
N ILE A 67 2.80 18.30 -3.81
CA ILE A 67 3.43 17.77 -2.58
C ILE A 67 3.19 16.27 -2.54
N THR A 68 4.24 15.48 -2.33
CA THR A 68 4.13 14.01 -2.31
C THR A 68 4.34 13.43 -0.92
N PHE A 69 3.64 12.35 -0.61
CA PHE A 69 3.86 11.53 0.58
C PHE A 69 3.96 10.06 0.16
N ASN A 70 5.09 9.42 0.43
CA ASN A 70 5.25 7.99 0.20
C ASN A 70 4.60 7.16 1.31
N MET A 71 4.20 5.93 0.97
CA MET A 71 3.55 5.00 1.90
C MET A 71 4.46 4.50 3.02
N ASP A 72 5.73 4.26 2.73
CA ASP A 72 6.60 3.48 3.60
C ASP A 72 8.09 3.72 3.31
N GLU A 73 8.92 3.25 4.25
CA GLU A 73 10.38 3.10 4.12
C GLU A 73 10.86 2.00 5.07
N TYR A 74 11.92 1.27 4.68
CA TYR A 74 12.56 0.30 5.56
C TYR A 74 13.25 0.95 6.75
N VAL A 75 13.16 0.33 7.93
CA VAL A 75 13.89 0.79 9.12
C VAL A 75 15.32 0.28 9.08
N GLY A 76 16.28 1.17 9.34
CA GLY A 76 17.71 0.83 9.46
C GLY A 76 18.43 0.61 8.13
N LEU A 77 17.76 0.80 6.98
CA LEU A 77 18.40 0.72 5.67
C LEU A 77 18.96 2.11 5.30
N PRO A 78 20.23 2.24 4.88
CA PRO A 78 20.79 3.54 4.49
C PRO A 78 19.95 4.22 3.41
N ARG A 79 19.79 5.54 3.54
CA ARG A 79 18.93 6.33 2.64
C ARG A 79 19.35 6.26 1.17
N ASP A 80 20.63 6.12 0.92
CA ASP A 80 21.24 6.01 -0.40
C ASP A 80 21.42 4.56 -0.86
N HIS A 81 21.01 3.58 -0.04
CA HIS A 81 21.01 2.17 -0.44
C HIS A 81 20.15 1.99 -1.70
N PRO A 82 20.59 1.22 -2.71
CA PRO A 82 19.87 1.08 -3.98
C PRO A 82 18.41 0.60 -3.81
N GLU A 83 18.18 -0.25 -2.82
CA GLU A 83 16.86 -0.83 -2.50
C GLU A 83 16.06 -0.05 -1.45
N SER A 84 16.55 1.11 -1.00
CA SER A 84 15.73 2.02 -0.18
C SER A 84 14.59 2.61 -1.02
N TYR A 85 13.48 2.94 -0.37
CA TYR A 85 12.37 3.58 -1.06
C TYR A 85 12.66 5.04 -1.41
N HIS A 86 13.57 5.70 -0.68
CA HIS A 86 14.23 6.93 -1.13
C HIS A 86 14.89 6.74 -2.51
N SER A 87 15.84 5.82 -2.65
CA SER A 87 16.52 5.55 -3.93
C SER A 87 15.56 5.16 -5.04
N PHE A 88 14.57 4.31 -4.74
CA PHE A 88 13.55 3.91 -5.70
C PHE A 88 12.80 5.12 -6.28
N MET A 89 12.31 6.02 -5.42
CA MET A 89 11.51 7.15 -5.87
C MET A 89 12.31 8.18 -6.67
N TYR A 90 13.57 8.43 -6.29
CA TYR A 90 14.45 9.30 -7.07
C TYR A 90 14.80 8.68 -8.43
N LYS A 91 15.10 7.38 -8.45
CA LYS A 91 15.39 6.65 -9.70
C LYS A 91 14.23 6.69 -10.68
N HIS A 92 13.01 6.47 -10.21
CA HIS A 92 11.85 6.26 -11.09
C HIS A 92 11.01 7.51 -11.37
N LEU A 93 11.04 8.53 -10.50
CA LEU A 93 10.19 9.71 -10.65
C LEU A 93 10.90 11.03 -10.34
N PHE A 94 11.36 11.23 -9.10
CA PHE A 94 11.68 12.57 -8.60
C PHE A 94 12.87 13.25 -9.30
N SER A 95 13.84 12.49 -9.81
CA SER A 95 14.97 13.05 -10.57
C SER A 95 14.60 13.49 -11.99
N HIS A 96 13.40 13.16 -12.47
CA HIS A 96 13.01 13.33 -13.88
C HIS A 96 11.89 14.35 -14.11
N VAL A 97 11.39 14.97 -13.03
CA VAL A 97 10.28 15.95 -13.05
C VAL A 97 10.66 17.23 -12.29
N ASP A 98 9.86 18.29 -12.42
CA ASP A 98 10.07 19.60 -11.79
C ASP A 98 9.55 19.71 -10.35
N ILE A 99 9.43 18.59 -9.63
CA ILE A 99 8.98 18.61 -8.24
C ILE A 99 10.05 19.27 -7.33
N PRO A 100 9.70 20.25 -6.49
CA PRO A 100 10.65 20.83 -5.55
C PRO A 100 11.05 19.81 -4.47
N PRO A 101 12.35 19.67 -4.13
CA PRO A 101 12.77 18.72 -3.09
C PRO A 101 12.05 18.90 -1.75
N LYS A 102 11.76 20.14 -1.34
CA LYS A 102 11.01 20.47 -0.12
C LYS A 102 9.57 19.90 -0.09
N ASN A 103 9.03 19.58 -1.25
CA ASN A 103 7.68 19.03 -1.42
C ASN A 103 7.66 17.50 -1.41
N ILE A 104 8.83 16.84 -1.36
CA ILE A 104 8.94 15.39 -1.30
C ILE A 104 8.96 14.93 0.16
N ASN A 105 8.04 14.05 0.52
CA ASN A 105 7.97 13.46 1.86
C ASN A 105 8.04 11.94 1.77
N ILE A 106 9.05 11.37 2.41
CA ILE A 106 9.25 9.93 2.58
C ILE A 106 9.66 9.74 4.04
N LEU A 107 9.10 8.73 4.71
CA LEU A 107 9.45 8.41 6.09
C LEU A 107 10.96 8.24 6.26
N ASN A 108 11.51 8.76 7.35
CA ASN A 108 12.91 8.56 7.69
C ASN A 108 13.09 7.24 8.45
N GLY A 109 13.37 6.16 7.72
CA GLY A 109 13.68 4.84 8.26
C GLY A 109 14.86 4.78 9.26
N ASN A 110 15.70 5.81 9.30
CA ASN A 110 16.85 5.92 10.19
C ASN A 110 16.68 7.00 11.26
N ALA A 111 15.45 7.47 11.51
CA ALA A 111 15.16 8.44 12.56
C ALA A 111 15.53 7.86 13.95
N PRO A 112 16.12 8.67 14.86
CA PRO A 112 16.47 8.21 16.19
C PRO A 112 15.25 7.85 17.06
N ASP A 113 14.12 8.51 16.79
CA ASP A 113 12.83 8.18 17.40
C ASP A 113 11.81 7.85 16.29
N PRO A 114 11.64 6.56 15.96
CA PRO A 114 10.68 6.10 14.97
C PRO A 114 9.21 6.46 15.27
N ILE A 115 8.84 6.54 16.55
CA ILE A 115 7.47 6.83 16.96
C ILE A 115 7.20 8.31 16.68
N LYS A 116 8.14 9.18 17.05
CA LYS A 116 8.05 10.61 16.75
C LYS A 116 8.04 10.87 15.24
N GLU A 117 8.91 10.21 14.46
CA GLU A 117 8.92 10.32 13.00
C GLU A 117 7.54 10.00 12.40
N CYS A 118 6.92 8.90 12.83
CA CYS A 118 5.57 8.52 12.38
C CYS A 118 4.51 9.58 12.74
N ALA A 119 4.58 10.15 13.95
CA ALA A 119 3.65 11.17 14.41
C ALA A 119 3.84 12.51 13.66
N ASP A 120 5.09 12.92 13.43
CA ASP A 120 5.42 14.12 12.67
C ASP A 120 4.98 13.99 11.22
N TYR A 121 5.11 12.79 10.63
CA TYR A 121 4.65 12.50 9.26
C TYR A 121 3.13 12.71 9.12
N GLU A 122 2.35 12.21 10.09
CA GLU A 122 0.90 12.42 10.15
C GLU A 122 0.55 13.91 10.35
N ALA A 123 1.27 14.60 11.22
CA ALA A 123 1.07 16.04 11.43
C ALA A 123 1.35 16.84 10.14
N LYS A 124 2.39 16.46 9.39
CA LYS A 124 2.75 17.10 8.11
C LYS A 124 1.68 16.89 7.04
N ILE A 125 1.10 15.69 6.94
CA ILE A 125 -0.05 15.42 6.06
C ILE A 125 -1.23 16.34 6.42
N LEU A 126 -1.53 16.48 7.72
CA LEU A 126 -2.63 17.34 8.18
C LEU A 126 -2.34 18.83 7.92
N GLN A 127 -1.11 19.27 8.11
CA GLN A 127 -0.70 20.67 7.92
C GLN A 127 -0.91 21.15 6.47
N VAL A 128 -0.73 20.26 5.49
CA VAL A 128 -0.97 20.59 4.08
C VAL A 128 -2.42 20.37 3.64
N GLY A 129 -3.33 20.03 4.57
CA GLY A 129 -4.77 19.89 4.30
C GLY A 129 -5.23 18.47 3.97
N GLY A 130 -4.39 17.46 4.16
CA GLY A 130 -4.65 16.06 3.83
C GLY A 130 -4.25 15.69 2.41
N ILE A 131 -4.38 14.41 2.06
CA ILE A 131 -4.03 13.87 0.74
C ILE A 131 -5.21 14.00 -0.22
N ASP A 132 -5.00 14.60 -1.39
CA ASP A 132 -6.04 14.74 -2.41
C ASP A 132 -6.24 13.44 -3.16
N LEU A 133 -5.16 12.79 -3.58
CA LEU A 133 -5.21 11.50 -4.24
C LEU A 133 -4.13 10.59 -3.68
N PHE A 134 -4.50 9.40 -3.25
CA PHE A 134 -3.57 8.38 -2.78
C PHE A 134 -3.48 7.25 -3.80
N LEU A 135 -2.35 7.14 -4.48
CA LEU A 135 -2.06 5.99 -5.33
C LEU A 135 -1.49 4.85 -4.47
N GLY A 136 -2.00 3.64 -4.66
CA GLY A 136 -1.55 2.44 -3.98
C GLY A 136 -1.45 1.25 -4.94
N GLY A 137 -0.67 0.26 -4.51
CA GLY A 137 -0.73 -1.10 -5.05
C GLY A 137 -1.32 -2.04 -4.00
N VAL A 138 -1.55 -3.29 -4.38
CA VAL A 138 -1.96 -4.35 -3.45
C VAL A 138 -1.00 -5.53 -3.49
N GLY A 139 -0.69 -6.12 -2.33
CA GLY A 139 -0.01 -7.42 -2.20
C GLY A 139 -0.87 -8.60 -2.65
N ALA A 140 -0.28 -9.78 -2.82
CA ALA A 140 -1.03 -11.00 -3.16
C ALA A 140 -1.92 -11.51 -2.00
N ASP A 141 -1.57 -11.12 -0.79
CA ASP A 141 -2.32 -11.29 0.47
C ASP A 141 -3.32 -10.14 0.75
N GLY A 142 -3.47 -9.19 -0.19
CA GLY A 142 -4.37 -8.06 -0.02
C GLY A 142 -3.84 -6.90 0.82
N HIS A 143 -2.55 -6.86 1.19
CA HIS A 143 -2.01 -5.71 1.92
C HIS A 143 -1.96 -4.45 1.05
N ILE A 144 -2.18 -3.27 1.66
CA ILE A 144 -1.83 -1.97 1.08
C ILE A 144 -0.68 -1.38 1.90
N ALA A 145 0.41 -0.96 1.25
CA ALA A 145 1.67 -0.63 1.94
C ALA A 145 2.14 -1.82 2.81
N PHE A 146 2.89 -1.59 3.89
CA PHE A 146 3.17 -2.64 4.88
C PHE A 146 2.01 -2.88 5.88
N ASN A 147 0.76 -2.60 5.52
CA ASN A 147 -0.40 -2.98 6.34
C ASN A 147 -0.79 -4.44 6.07
N GLU A 148 0.06 -5.33 6.54
CA GLU A 148 -0.04 -6.79 6.42
C GLU A 148 -1.31 -7.35 7.07
N PRO A 149 -1.71 -8.59 6.72
CA PRO A 149 -2.85 -9.27 7.34
C PRO A 149 -2.83 -9.20 8.86
N GLY A 150 -3.98 -8.84 9.45
CA GLY A 150 -4.14 -8.61 10.88
C GLY A 150 -3.94 -7.15 11.31
N SER A 151 -3.44 -6.28 10.44
CA SER A 151 -3.30 -4.85 10.72
C SER A 151 -4.66 -4.19 11.00
N SER A 152 -4.74 -3.39 12.06
CA SER A 152 -5.96 -2.64 12.38
C SER A 152 -6.42 -1.79 11.19
N LEU A 153 -7.70 -1.87 10.84
CA LEU A 153 -8.30 -1.05 9.78
C LEU A 153 -8.40 0.43 10.17
N ARG A 154 -8.20 0.77 11.45
CA ARG A 154 -8.07 2.14 11.96
C ARG A 154 -6.62 2.55 12.27
N SER A 155 -5.64 1.78 11.78
CA SER A 155 -4.23 2.06 12.03
C SER A 155 -3.81 3.42 11.47
N ARG A 156 -2.88 4.07 12.18
CA ARG A 156 -2.12 5.26 11.74
C ARG A 156 -0.71 4.87 11.31
N THR A 157 0.06 5.85 10.83
CA THR A 157 1.48 5.69 10.53
C THR A 157 2.23 5.11 11.75
N ARG A 158 3.00 4.04 11.53
CA ARG A 158 3.67 3.29 12.60
C ARG A 158 4.86 2.49 12.09
N VAL A 159 5.69 2.05 13.01
CA VAL A 159 6.64 0.96 12.78
C VAL A 159 5.89 -0.36 12.68
N LYS A 160 6.21 -1.15 11.66
CA LYS A 160 5.66 -2.49 11.43
C LYS A 160 6.79 -3.49 11.26
N THR A 161 6.69 -4.62 11.94
CA THR A 161 7.54 -5.79 11.70
C THR A 161 6.99 -6.54 10.51
N LEU A 162 7.84 -6.83 9.53
CA LEU A 162 7.47 -7.52 8.29
C LEU A 162 7.22 -9.01 8.57
N ALA A 163 6.12 -9.52 8.02
CA ALA A 163 5.76 -10.93 8.01
C ALA A 163 6.72 -11.73 7.12
N TYR A 164 6.77 -13.04 7.36
CA TYR A 164 7.65 -13.95 6.63
C TYR A 164 7.43 -13.90 5.11
N ASP A 165 6.17 -13.86 4.66
CA ASP A 165 5.84 -13.80 3.23
C ASP A 165 6.37 -12.53 2.56
N THR A 166 6.33 -11.39 3.27
CA THR A 166 6.90 -10.12 2.82
C THR A 166 8.42 -10.19 2.72
N LEU A 167 9.08 -10.78 3.72
CA LEU A 167 10.54 -10.99 3.70
C LEU A 167 10.94 -11.89 2.53
N LEU A 168 10.22 -13.00 2.31
CA LEU A 168 10.45 -13.92 1.20
C LEU A 168 10.27 -13.22 -0.15
N ALA A 169 9.15 -12.50 -0.33
CA ALA A 169 8.84 -11.78 -1.56
C ALA A 169 9.85 -10.67 -1.88
N ASN A 170 10.38 -10.00 -0.85
CA ASN A 170 11.33 -8.90 -1.02
C ASN A 170 12.78 -9.39 -1.10
N SER A 171 13.10 -10.61 -0.69
CA SER A 171 14.46 -11.17 -0.75
C SER A 171 15.06 -11.12 -2.16
N ARG A 172 14.24 -11.17 -3.22
CA ARG A 172 14.67 -10.98 -4.61
C ARG A 172 15.40 -9.66 -4.90
N PHE A 173 15.15 -8.63 -4.09
CA PHE A 173 15.84 -7.33 -4.16
C PHE A 173 17.12 -7.32 -3.33
N PHE A 174 17.26 -8.25 -2.39
CA PHE A 174 18.40 -8.37 -1.46
C PHE A 174 19.17 -9.67 -1.74
N ASN A 175 19.64 -9.84 -2.97
CA ASN A 175 20.46 -10.99 -3.41
C ASN A 175 19.81 -12.37 -3.22
N ASN A 176 18.47 -12.44 -3.18
CA ASN A 176 17.70 -13.65 -2.84
C ASN A 176 18.01 -14.18 -1.42
N ASP A 177 18.44 -13.31 -0.51
CA ASP A 177 18.78 -13.65 0.87
C ASP A 177 17.83 -12.93 1.85
N ILE A 178 16.98 -13.72 2.50
CA ILE A 178 16.01 -13.24 3.50
C ILE A 178 16.70 -12.53 4.66
N SER A 179 17.93 -12.93 5.02
CA SER A 179 18.66 -12.34 6.15
C SER A 179 19.11 -10.89 5.88
N GLN A 180 19.21 -10.49 4.61
CA GLN A 180 19.57 -9.14 4.19
C GLN A 180 18.37 -8.20 4.10
N VAL A 181 17.13 -8.73 4.16
CA VAL A 181 15.92 -7.91 4.12
C VAL A 181 15.72 -7.23 5.48
N PRO A 182 15.51 -5.90 5.53
CA PRO A 182 15.18 -5.23 6.78
C PRO A 182 13.94 -5.84 7.44
N ARG A 183 14.02 -6.10 8.75
CA ARG A 183 12.93 -6.79 9.48
C ARG A 183 11.75 -5.89 9.80
N GLN A 184 11.92 -4.59 9.72
CA GLN A 184 10.93 -3.60 10.06
C GLN A 184 10.86 -2.51 8.99
N ALA A 185 9.70 -1.90 8.87
CA ALA A 185 9.46 -0.73 8.04
C ALA A 185 8.61 0.28 8.81
N MET A 186 8.74 1.56 8.49
CA MET A 186 7.73 2.56 8.83
C MET A 186 6.72 2.61 7.70
N THR A 187 5.44 2.67 8.03
CA THR A 187 4.37 2.64 7.04
C THR A 187 3.19 3.48 7.47
N VAL A 188 2.55 4.16 6.52
CA VAL A 188 1.26 4.81 6.73
C VAL A 188 0.21 3.76 7.11
N GLY A 189 -0.75 4.16 7.95
CA GLY A 189 -1.82 3.27 8.36
C GLY A 189 -2.94 3.16 7.33
N ILE A 190 -3.82 2.17 7.52
CA ILE A 190 -5.04 2.05 6.70
C ILE A 190 -5.94 3.28 6.86
N GLN A 191 -6.08 3.82 8.07
CA GLN A 191 -6.87 5.05 8.26
C GLN A 191 -6.18 6.25 7.61
N THR A 192 -4.85 6.31 7.62
CA THR A 192 -4.08 7.36 6.94
C THR A 192 -4.39 7.38 5.44
N ILE A 193 -4.47 6.20 4.81
CA ILE A 193 -4.87 6.06 3.40
C ILE A 193 -6.34 6.45 3.21
N LEU A 194 -7.24 5.94 4.07
CA LEU A 194 -8.69 6.21 3.98
C LEU A 194 -9.08 7.66 4.28
N ASP A 195 -8.21 8.45 4.93
CA ASP A 195 -8.43 9.87 5.15
C ASP A 195 -8.19 10.74 3.89
N SER A 196 -7.65 10.14 2.83
CA SER A 196 -7.48 10.79 1.53
C SER A 196 -8.81 11.12 0.89
N ARG A 197 -8.86 12.08 -0.02
CA ARG A 197 -10.12 12.39 -0.74
C ARG A 197 -10.44 11.31 -1.77
N GLU A 198 -9.41 10.83 -2.44
CA GLU A 198 -9.47 9.74 -3.42
C GLU A 198 -8.40 8.71 -3.12
N VAL A 199 -8.74 7.44 -3.34
CA VAL A 199 -7.78 6.34 -3.28
C VAL A 199 -7.86 5.57 -4.58
N VAL A 200 -6.71 5.44 -5.25
CA VAL A 200 -6.56 4.71 -6.50
C VAL A 200 -5.68 3.50 -6.25
N ILE A 201 -6.19 2.28 -6.47
CA ILE A 201 -5.41 1.05 -6.35
C ILE A 201 -5.17 0.42 -7.71
N VAL A 202 -3.92 0.06 -7.98
CA VAL A 202 -3.50 -0.71 -9.14
C VAL A 202 -3.41 -2.19 -8.78
N VAL A 203 -4.08 -3.05 -9.56
CA VAL A 203 -4.03 -4.51 -9.38
C VAL A 203 -3.80 -5.18 -10.73
N THR A 204 -2.64 -5.80 -10.93
CA THR A 204 -2.29 -6.41 -12.22
C THR A 204 -1.77 -7.83 -12.05
N GLY A 205 -2.21 -8.74 -12.93
CA GLY A 205 -1.76 -10.12 -13.05
C GLY A 205 -2.55 -11.11 -12.18
N ALA A 206 -2.60 -12.35 -12.66
CA ALA A 206 -3.36 -13.45 -12.06
C ALA A 206 -3.01 -13.72 -10.58
N HIS A 207 -1.74 -13.53 -10.21
CA HIS A 207 -1.25 -13.69 -8.84
C HIS A 207 -1.87 -12.70 -7.82
N LYS A 208 -2.65 -11.72 -8.27
CA LYS A 208 -3.41 -10.78 -7.43
C LYS A 208 -4.93 -11.00 -7.46
N ALA A 209 -5.42 -11.99 -8.22
CA ALA A 209 -6.85 -12.18 -8.42
C ALA A 209 -7.60 -12.51 -7.12
N THR A 210 -7.02 -13.36 -6.27
CA THR A 210 -7.58 -13.68 -4.95
C THR A 210 -7.66 -12.43 -4.06
N ALA A 211 -6.59 -11.62 -4.01
CA ALA A 211 -6.60 -10.37 -3.25
C ALA A 211 -7.69 -9.42 -3.73
N LEU A 212 -7.88 -9.28 -5.04
CA LEU A 212 -8.94 -8.46 -5.61
C LEU A 212 -10.33 -8.97 -5.20
N GLN A 213 -10.60 -10.27 -5.37
CA GLN A 213 -11.87 -10.88 -4.95
C GLN A 213 -12.16 -10.63 -3.47
N LYS A 214 -11.19 -10.87 -2.60
CA LYS A 214 -11.34 -10.64 -1.16
C LYS A 214 -11.53 -9.16 -0.83
N GLY A 215 -10.90 -8.27 -1.57
CA GLY A 215 -11.02 -6.83 -1.41
C GLY A 215 -12.40 -6.27 -1.81
N ILE A 216 -13.06 -6.82 -2.83
CA ILE A 216 -14.26 -6.20 -3.42
C ILE A 216 -15.55 -7.03 -3.33
N GLU A 217 -15.48 -8.36 -3.23
CA GLU A 217 -16.66 -9.24 -3.16
C GLU A 217 -16.91 -9.81 -1.76
N SER A 218 -15.87 -9.89 -0.93
CA SER A 218 -15.99 -10.36 0.46
C SER A 218 -16.25 -9.19 1.42
N GLY A 219 -16.63 -9.50 2.66
CA GLY A 219 -16.81 -8.47 3.69
C GLY A 219 -15.51 -7.81 4.14
N VAL A 220 -15.63 -6.63 4.75
CA VAL A 220 -14.52 -5.89 5.37
C VAL A 220 -13.81 -6.78 6.40
N ASN A 221 -12.51 -7.00 6.21
CA ASN A 221 -11.72 -7.93 7.01
C ASN A 221 -10.26 -7.47 7.10
N HIS A 222 -9.72 -7.37 8.32
CA HIS A 222 -8.32 -6.98 8.55
C HIS A 222 -7.28 -7.98 8.04
N MET A 223 -7.67 -9.20 7.67
CA MET A 223 -6.80 -10.16 6.99
C MET A 223 -6.60 -9.82 5.51
N TRP A 224 -7.46 -8.97 4.95
CA TRP A 224 -7.37 -8.48 3.57
C TRP A 224 -7.55 -6.97 3.61
N THR A 225 -6.50 -6.24 3.98
CA THR A 225 -6.64 -4.81 4.31
C THR A 225 -7.11 -3.94 3.13
N LEU A 226 -6.96 -4.43 1.88
CA LEU A 226 -7.64 -3.88 0.69
C LEU A 226 -9.15 -3.70 0.89
N SER A 227 -9.81 -4.62 1.60
CA SER A 227 -11.26 -4.58 1.85
C SER A 227 -11.72 -3.33 2.61
N ALA A 228 -10.80 -2.65 3.30
CA ALA A 228 -11.10 -1.38 3.98
C ALA A 228 -11.57 -0.29 3.01
N LEU A 229 -11.19 -0.37 1.73
CA LEU A 229 -11.65 0.58 0.70
C LEU A 229 -13.15 0.53 0.46
N GLN A 230 -13.85 -0.53 0.87
CA GLN A 230 -15.32 -0.56 0.82
C GLN A 230 -15.95 0.53 1.72
N LEU A 231 -15.20 1.03 2.71
CA LEU A 231 -15.63 2.11 3.60
C LEU A 231 -15.24 3.50 3.08
N HIS A 232 -14.41 3.58 2.04
CA HIS A 232 -13.97 4.84 1.47
C HIS A 232 -15.08 5.45 0.59
N PRO A 233 -15.31 6.78 0.61
CA PRO A 233 -16.33 7.39 -0.24
C PRO A 233 -15.97 7.38 -1.73
N HIS A 234 -14.68 7.49 -2.08
CA HIS A 234 -14.20 7.58 -3.47
C HIS A 234 -13.03 6.62 -3.81
N PRO A 235 -13.22 5.30 -3.70
CA PRO A 235 -12.21 4.33 -4.10
C PRO A 235 -12.34 4.00 -5.59
N LEU A 236 -11.21 4.04 -6.28
CA LEU A 236 -11.02 3.63 -7.66
C LEU A 236 -10.03 2.46 -7.69
N ILE A 237 -10.44 1.34 -8.26
CA ILE A 237 -9.55 0.18 -8.46
C ILE A 237 -9.39 0.00 -9.96
N VAL A 238 -8.16 0.01 -10.45
CA VAL A 238 -7.84 -0.19 -11.88
C VAL A 238 -7.10 -1.50 -12.03
N VAL A 239 -7.65 -2.39 -12.84
CA VAL A 239 -7.24 -3.79 -12.93
C VAL A 239 -7.02 -4.22 -14.38
N ASP A 240 -6.14 -5.19 -14.59
CA ASP A 240 -6.06 -5.92 -15.86
C ASP A 240 -7.04 -7.10 -15.88
N GLU A 241 -7.24 -7.72 -17.04
CA GLU A 241 -8.14 -8.88 -17.16
C GLU A 241 -7.69 -10.05 -16.28
N ASP A 242 -6.40 -10.34 -16.22
CA ASP A 242 -5.84 -11.43 -15.41
C ASP A 242 -6.11 -11.27 -13.90
N ALA A 243 -6.10 -10.04 -13.38
CA ALA A 243 -6.46 -9.80 -11.98
C ALA A 243 -7.93 -10.09 -11.67
N THR A 244 -8.80 -10.27 -12.68
CA THR A 244 -10.23 -10.54 -12.48
C THR A 244 -10.61 -12.01 -12.44
N LEU A 245 -9.66 -12.94 -12.59
CA LEU A 245 -9.92 -14.38 -12.75
C LEU A 245 -10.74 -15.01 -11.60
N GLU A 246 -10.60 -14.48 -10.38
CA GLU A 246 -11.31 -14.96 -9.18
C GLU A 246 -12.62 -14.21 -8.90
N LEU A 247 -12.96 -13.20 -9.72
CA LEU A 247 -14.21 -12.46 -9.61
C LEU A 247 -15.37 -13.21 -10.25
N LYS A 248 -16.58 -12.97 -9.74
CA LYS A 248 -17.79 -13.47 -10.40
C LYS A 248 -17.96 -12.75 -11.74
N VAL A 249 -18.37 -13.51 -12.75
CA VAL A 249 -18.75 -12.97 -14.08
C VAL A 249 -19.75 -11.82 -13.97
N LYS A 250 -20.71 -11.91 -13.03
CA LYS A 250 -21.69 -10.85 -12.77
C LYS A 250 -21.03 -9.55 -12.28
N THR A 251 -20.02 -9.63 -11.41
CA THR A 251 -19.27 -8.47 -10.89
C THR A 251 -18.52 -7.77 -12.00
N VAL A 252 -17.80 -8.53 -12.84
CA VAL A 252 -17.09 -8.00 -14.01
C VAL A 252 -18.05 -7.29 -14.95
N LYS A 253 -19.14 -7.96 -15.36
CA LYS A 253 -20.15 -7.38 -16.26
C LYS A 253 -20.80 -6.12 -15.68
N TYR A 254 -21.06 -6.11 -14.38
CA TYR A 254 -21.62 -4.94 -13.69
C TYR A 254 -20.71 -3.72 -13.82
N PHE A 255 -19.42 -3.83 -13.46
CA PHE A 255 -18.50 -2.69 -13.54
C PHE A 255 -18.21 -2.23 -14.97
N VAL A 256 -18.10 -3.16 -15.92
CA VAL A 256 -18.00 -2.81 -17.35
C VAL A 256 -19.22 -2.01 -17.81
N SER A 257 -20.43 -2.41 -17.40
CA SER A 257 -21.66 -1.70 -17.78
C SER A 257 -21.75 -0.29 -17.19
N ILE A 258 -21.24 -0.08 -15.97
CA ILE A 258 -21.20 1.24 -15.32
C ILE A 258 -20.27 2.20 -16.08
N GLU A 259 -19.12 1.71 -16.53
CA GLU A 259 -18.19 2.52 -17.35
C GLU A 259 -18.82 2.88 -18.71
N GLN A 260 -19.45 1.92 -19.38
CA GLN A 260 -20.13 2.13 -20.67
C GLN A 260 -21.31 3.10 -20.60
N ALA A 261 -22.00 3.17 -19.45
CA ALA A 261 -23.09 4.11 -19.22
C ALA A 261 -22.64 5.59 -19.13
N GLY A 262 -21.36 5.89 -19.41
CA GLY A 262 -20.84 7.25 -19.56
C GLY A 262 -20.22 7.84 -18.29
N THR A 263 -20.00 7.04 -17.25
CA THR A 263 -19.38 7.50 -16.00
C THR A 263 -17.86 7.39 -16.07
N ASP A 264 -17.15 8.23 -16.84
CA ASP A 264 -15.68 8.21 -16.81
C ASP A 264 -15.16 8.71 -15.44
N ALA A 265 -14.24 7.99 -14.81
CA ALA A 265 -13.67 8.36 -13.51
C ALA A 265 -12.96 9.69 -13.60
N ARG A 266 -12.31 9.93 -14.74
CA ARG A 266 -11.52 11.12 -14.99
C ARG A 266 -12.39 12.38 -14.98
N THR A 267 -13.68 12.27 -15.30
CA THR A 267 -14.61 13.41 -15.37
C THR A 267 -15.58 13.47 -14.19
N GLN A 268 -15.84 12.34 -13.51
CA GLN A 268 -16.77 12.24 -12.38
C GLN A 268 -16.11 11.89 -11.04
N GLY A 269 -14.79 12.10 -10.92
CA GLY A 269 -14.10 12.06 -9.63
C GLY A 269 -14.76 13.05 -8.64
N PRO A 270 -14.61 12.84 -7.32
CA PRO A 270 -15.23 13.75 -6.35
C PRO A 270 -14.80 15.20 -6.57
N PRO A 271 -15.60 16.18 -6.13
CA PRO A 271 -15.21 17.58 -6.18
C PRO A 271 -13.85 17.78 -5.50
N LEU A 272 -12.88 18.30 -6.26
CA LEU A 272 -11.54 18.66 -5.80
C LEU A 272 -11.59 19.96 -5.01
N VAL A 273 -12.29 19.96 -3.87
CA VAL A 273 -12.45 21.15 -3.03
C VAL A 273 -11.25 21.24 -2.09
N HIS A 274 -10.42 22.25 -2.30
CA HIS A 274 -9.36 22.61 -1.37
C HIS A 274 -9.95 22.89 0.01
N ARG A 275 -9.48 22.18 1.04
CA ARG A 275 -9.85 22.47 2.44
C ARG A 275 -8.63 23.00 3.16
N THR A 276 -8.65 24.28 3.49
CA THR A 276 -7.87 24.83 4.60
C THR A 276 -8.46 24.31 5.90
N LYS A 277 -8.13 23.08 6.30
CA LYS A 277 -8.37 22.69 7.70
C LYS A 277 -7.29 23.38 8.53
N GLN A 278 -7.68 24.34 9.37
CA GLN A 278 -6.84 24.76 10.50
C GLN A 278 -6.48 23.50 11.29
N TYR A 279 -5.19 23.16 11.31
CA TYR A 279 -4.67 22.14 12.20
C TYR A 279 -5.07 22.52 13.63
N ARG A 280 -5.96 21.73 14.23
CA ARG A 280 -6.16 21.73 15.67
C ARG A 280 -5.38 20.53 16.17
N PRO A 281 -4.32 20.73 16.98
CA PRO A 281 -3.63 19.60 17.57
C PRO A 281 -4.64 18.73 18.33
N PRO A 282 -4.45 17.41 18.36
CA PRO A 282 -5.29 16.54 19.17
C PRO A 282 -5.25 17.05 20.61
N VAL A 283 -6.41 17.27 21.20
CA VAL A 283 -6.51 17.49 22.64
C VAL A 283 -6.06 16.18 23.27
N MET A 284 -4.82 16.15 23.79
CA MET A 284 -4.42 15.08 24.69
C MET A 284 -5.29 15.23 25.92
N THR A 285 -6.34 14.43 26.02
CA THR A 285 -7.01 14.24 27.30
C THR A 285 -5.96 13.68 28.25
N PRO A 286 -5.69 14.36 29.39
CA PRO A 286 -4.86 13.77 30.43
C PRO A 286 -5.44 12.39 30.77
N PRO A 287 -4.62 11.40 31.15
CA PRO A 287 -5.17 10.17 31.72
C PRO A 287 -6.14 10.58 32.83
N HIS A 288 -7.37 10.06 32.75
CA HIS A 288 -8.39 10.32 33.75
C HIS A 288 -7.76 10.12 35.13
N SER A 289 -7.69 11.19 35.92
CA SER A 289 -7.49 11.05 37.35
C SER A 289 -8.62 10.17 37.87
N PRO A 290 -8.36 9.14 38.69
CA PRO A 290 -9.43 8.30 39.21
C PRO A 290 -10.37 9.19 40.02
N GLY A 291 -11.53 9.51 39.45
CA GLY A 291 -12.61 10.17 40.17
C GLY A 291 -13.21 9.18 41.16
N ALA A 292 -13.69 9.69 42.29
CA ALA A 292 -14.15 8.94 43.46
C ALA A 292 -15.43 8.09 43.27
N ASN A 293 -15.61 7.45 42.11
CA ASN A 293 -16.73 6.55 41.78
C ASN A 293 -16.28 5.18 41.24
N ASP A 294 -15.04 4.74 41.53
CA ASP A 294 -14.57 3.36 41.28
C ASP A 294 -15.08 2.38 42.36
N ALA A 295 -16.38 2.39 42.64
CA ALA A 295 -17.02 1.51 43.63
C ALA A 295 -17.81 0.35 42.99
N LEU A 296 -17.48 -0.05 41.76
CA LEU A 296 -18.12 -1.20 41.08
C LEU A 296 -17.14 -2.08 40.30
N THR A 297 -15.88 -2.19 40.74
CA THR A 297 -15.00 -3.27 40.27
C THR A 297 -15.33 -4.55 41.05
N PRO A 298 -15.75 -5.66 40.41
CA PRO A 298 -15.92 -6.93 41.11
C PRO A 298 -14.58 -7.38 41.69
N VAL A 299 -14.57 -7.79 42.95
CA VAL A 299 -13.39 -8.35 43.62
C VAL A 299 -12.91 -9.57 42.84
N LYS A 300 -11.60 -9.61 42.58
CA LYS A 300 -10.92 -10.68 41.84
C LYS A 300 -11.00 -11.98 42.65
N ASP A 301 -11.91 -12.87 42.28
CA ASP A 301 -11.99 -14.20 42.88
C ASP A 301 -10.80 -15.04 42.36
N SER A 302 -9.84 -15.33 43.24
CA SER A 302 -8.56 -15.95 42.89
C SER A 302 -8.63 -17.48 42.79
N LYS A 303 -9.71 -18.02 42.23
CA LYS A 303 -9.88 -19.46 41.97
C LYS A 303 -10.61 -19.71 40.65
N LEU A 304 -9.94 -19.44 39.54
CA LEU A 304 -10.25 -20.08 38.26
C LEU A 304 -9.22 -21.18 38.02
N THR A 305 -9.51 -22.39 38.48
CA THR A 305 -8.80 -23.60 38.09
C THR A 305 -9.54 -24.24 36.91
N ILE A 306 -8.85 -24.38 35.78
CA ILE A 306 -9.33 -25.16 34.64
C ILE A 306 -9.34 -26.63 35.08
N ASP A 307 -10.51 -27.26 35.07
CA ASP A 307 -10.64 -28.68 35.37
C ASP A 307 -10.16 -29.51 34.17
N THR A 308 -9.02 -30.18 34.34
CA THR A 308 -8.44 -31.10 33.36
C THR A 308 -8.77 -32.57 33.63
N SER A 309 -9.61 -32.89 34.62
CA SER A 309 -9.90 -34.28 35.00
C SER A 309 -10.72 -35.07 33.97
N GLY A 310 -11.10 -34.44 32.85
CA GLY A 310 -11.74 -35.09 31.70
C GLY A 310 -10.79 -35.54 30.58
N PHE A 311 -9.50 -35.18 30.63
CA PHE A 311 -8.51 -35.60 29.61
C PHE A 311 -7.69 -36.80 30.10
N HIS A 312 -8.25 -38.00 29.95
CA HIS A 312 -7.46 -39.23 30.00
C HIS A 312 -7.15 -39.74 28.59
N PRO A 313 -5.88 -40.07 28.28
CA PRO A 313 -5.54 -40.81 27.08
C PRO A 313 -6.11 -42.22 27.18
N ARG A 314 -6.94 -42.63 26.21
CA ARG A 314 -7.36 -44.03 26.09
C ARG A 314 -6.17 -44.86 25.61
N THR A 315 -5.60 -45.68 26.47
CA THR A 315 -4.72 -46.80 26.09
C THR A 315 -5.51 -48.12 26.08
N ALA A 316 -5.52 -48.74 24.90
CA ALA A 316 -5.54 -50.16 24.56
C ALA A 316 -6.52 -51.14 25.25
N ASN A 317 -7.45 -51.70 24.46
CA ASN A 317 -7.40 -53.12 24.08
C ASN A 317 -8.45 -53.47 22.99
N GLY A 318 -7.98 -54.14 21.92
CA GLY A 318 -8.77 -55.14 21.19
C GLY A 318 -9.08 -54.89 19.70
N GLY A 319 -8.15 -55.28 18.83
CA GLY A 319 -8.43 -55.99 17.57
C GLY A 319 -8.77 -55.18 16.30
N GLY A 320 -7.90 -55.29 15.30
CA GLY A 320 -8.18 -54.92 13.90
C GLY A 320 -7.01 -54.22 13.22
N GLU A 321 -6.17 -54.99 12.54
CA GLU A 321 -5.15 -54.50 11.61
C GLU A 321 -5.83 -53.81 10.41
N GLU A 322 -5.45 -52.57 10.11
CA GLU A 322 -5.42 -52.02 8.74
C GLU A 322 -4.54 -50.74 8.76
N GLU A 323 -3.62 -50.67 7.80
CA GLU A 323 -2.50 -49.73 7.69
C GLU A 323 -2.92 -48.24 7.69
N LEU A 324 -2.25 -47.42 8.50
CA LEU A 324 -2.23 -45.97 8.34
C LEU A 324 -0.79 -45.54 8.05
N ASP A 325 -0.45 -45.59 6.76
CA ASP A 325 0.75 -44.98 6.20
C ASP A 325 0.77 -43.48 6.48
N GLU A 326 1.84 -43.07 7.16
CA GLU A 326 2.65 -41.86 6.97
C GLU A 326 2.02 -40.74 6.10
N LEU A 327 1.28 -39.83 6.73
CA LEU A 327 0.87 -38.56 6.12
C LEU A 327 1.96 -37.50 6.32
N THR A 328 3.05 -37.60 5.56
CA THR A 328 3.92 -36.45 5.28
C THR A 328 3.18 -35.43 4.41
N PRO A 329 3.14 -34.13 4.75
CA PRO A 329 2.56 -33.13 3.88
C PRO A 329 3.38 -33.01 2.58
N ASP A 330 2.73 -33.30 1.46
CA ASP A 330 3.30 -33.13 0.12
C ASP A 330 3.68 -31.66 -0.10
N SER A 331 4.96 -31.39 -0.32
CA SER A 331 5.47 -30.06 -0.63
C SER A 331 4.93 -29.58 -1.98
N MET A 332 4.20 -28.46 -1.97
CA MET A 332 3.74 -27.72 -3.15
C MET A 332 4.89 -27.13 -4.01
N SER A 333 6.14 -27.56 -3.82
CA SER A 333 7.28 -27.22 -4.67
C SER A 333 7.45 -28.17 -5.88
N SER A 334 6.69 -29.26 -5.99
CA SER A 334 6.87 -30.27 -7.05
C SER A 334 5.97 -30.10 -8.29
N ARG A 335 5.16 -29.03 -8.38
CA ARG A 335 4.20 -28.84 -9.50
C ARG A 335 4.37 -27.57 -10.33
N LEU A 336 5.47 -26.84 -10.16
CA LEU A 336 5.81 -25.73 -11.05
C LEU A 336 7.05 -26.10 -11.86
N LYS A 337 6.83 -26.58 -13.08
CA LYS A 337 7.87 -26.59 -14.11
C LYS A 337 7.91 -25.23 -14.78
N ASP A 338 9.11 -24.68 -14.84
CA ASP A 338 9.51 -23.50 -15.60
C ASP A 338 8.83 -23.41 -16.96
N SER A 339 8.25 -22.24 -17.25
CA SER A 339 8.20 -21.74 -18.62
C SER A 339 8.05 -20.22 -18.67
N SER A 340 9.04 -19.62 -19.35
CA SER A 340 9.06 -18.29 -19.99
C SER A 340 8.96 -17.02 -19.13
N ILE A 341 10.07 -16.65 -18.48
CA ILE A 341 10.56 -15.25 -18.49
C ILE A 341 12.07 -15.28 -18.71
N ALA A 342 12.49 -15.65 -19.91
CA ALA A 342 13.82 -15.40 -20.42
C ALA A 342 13.65 -14.82 -21.82
N GLY A 343 13.64 -13.49 -21.92
CA GLY A 343 13.50 -12.81 -23.20
C GLY A 343 12.80 -11.47 -23.10
N LEU A 344 13.37 -10.52 -22.36
CA LEU A 344 13.08 -9.08 -22.51
C LEU A 344 14.22 -8.16 -22.05
N ASP A 345 15.37 -8.70 -21.62
CA ASP A 345 16.49 -7.92 -21.04
C ASP A 345 17.61 -7.55 -22.03
N ALA A 346 17.47 -7.79 -23.34
CA ALA A 346 18.57 -7.56 -24.30
C ALA A 346 18.39 -6.36 -25.25
N THR A 347 17.34 -5.55 -25.09
CA THR A 347 17.15 -4.34 -25.90
C THR A 347 16.42 -3.30 -25.07
N ILE A 348 17.17 -2.46 -24.36
CA ILE A 348 16.90 -1.07 -23.92
C ILE A 348 18.00 -0.76 -22.88
N ALA A 349 19.23 -0.66 -23.36
CA ALA A 349 20.35 -0.10 -22.62
C ALA A 349 20.91 1.02 -23.49
N GLY A 350 20.38 2.22 -23.30
CA GLY A 350 20.77 3.41 -24.04
C GLY A 350 19.93 4.59 -23.60
N ASP A 351 20.59 5.60 -23.04
CA ASP A 351 20.09 6.95 -22.75
C ASP A 351 19.29 7.14 -21.45
N LEU A 352 19.94 6.88 -20.32
CA LEU A 352 19.68 7.62 -19.09
C LEU A 352 21.01 8.13 -18.52
N VAL A 353 21.35 9.38 -18.84
CA VAL A 353 22.48 10.08 -18.23
C VAL A 353 22.12 10.42 -16.79
N PHE A 354 22.88 9.87 -15.85
CA PHE A 354 22.74 10.07 -14.42
C PHE A 354 23.33 11.41 -13.99
N ASP A 355 22.55 12.19 -13.24
CA ASP A 355 23.09 13.28 -12.43
C ASP A 355 23.14 12.80 -10.96
N ARG A 356 24.30 12.92 -10.30
CA ARG A 356 24.54 12.33 -8.97
C ARG A 356 23.76 13.07 -7.89
N MET A 357 23.18 12.31 -6.95
CA MET A 357 22.38 12.78 -5.80
C MET A 357 23.03 13.90 -4.96
N GLY A 358 24.36 14.05 -5.01
CA GLY A 358 25.09 15.09 -4.30
C GLY A 358 25.00 16.51 -4.91
N SER A 359 24.47 16.70 -6.12
CA SER A 359 24.44 18.02 -6.76
C SER A 359 23.27 18.92 -6.34
N ARG A 360 22.39 18.46 -5.44
CA ARG A 360 21.17 19.20 -5.03
C ARG A 360 20.92 19.28 -3.52
N ILE A 361 21.90 18.93 -2.70
CA ILE A 361 21.84 19.10 -1.25
C ILE A 361 23.05 19.92 -0.84
N ASP A 362 22.96 21.23 -1.03
CA ASP A 362 23.73 22.21 -0.26
C ASP A 362 22.81 23.41 0.02
N GLU A 363 22.76 23.79 1.31
CA GLU A 363 22.07 24.94 1.92
C GLU A 363 20.53 24.93 1.94
N VAL A 364 19.94 24.46 3.06
CA VAL A 364 19.24 25.22 4.12
C VAL A 364 18.65 24.25 5.15
#